data_AF-A0AAE0HCM8-F1
#
_entry.id   AF-A0AAE0HCM8-F1
#
_cell.length_a   1.000
_cell.length_b   1.000
_cell.length_c   1.000
_cell.angle_alpha   90.00
_cell.angle_beta   90.00
_cell.angle_gamma   90.00
#
_symmetry.space_group_name_H-M   'P 1'
#
loop_
_entity.id
_entity.type
_entity.pdbx_description
1 polymer ?
#
loop_
_entity_poly.entity_id
_entity_poly.type
_entity_poly.pdbx_seq_one_letter_code
_entity_poly.pdbx_strand_id
1 'polypeptide(L)'
;MATLQNPFGDSPSRMDVGDEPLPPPAHVADAIPDFHTHGEQRCGNHRHDLKSKNFEKYLQRYGETEPATWKVPCSNCHHRVKLNQVHDLPCGEIICRNCLMVRAFNVKLNIEKHREEIEVERNARWRINMRFRRNPNMTANQRKAVVQKNAAIRRNMLHLAGLMCCGVDMQLGRFISCMAPKISRNLWLAIDLPPLALRNLPRELDGGFDEQVSGRSDPVPILA
;
A
#
# COMPACT_ATOMS: atom_id res chain seq x y z
N MET A 1 -39.10 -57.19 18.51
CA MET A 1 -37.68 -56.88 18.79
C MET A 1 -36.96 -56.86 17.45
N ALA A 2 -36.59 -55.67 16.96
CA ALA A 2 -35.87 -55.49 15.70
C ALA A 2 -34.69 -54.56 15.94
N THR A 3 -33.47 -55.08 15.77
CA THR A 3 -32.22 -54.34 15.83
C THR A 3 -31.97 -53.65 14.49
N LEU A 4 -32.09 -52.32 14.49
CA LEU A 4 -31.65 -51.43 13.40
C LEU A 4 -30.11 -51.34 13.44
N GLN A 5 -29.44 -52.14 12.61
CA GLN A 5 -28.03 -51.91 12.29
C GLN A 5 -27.95 -50.85 11.19
N ASN A 6 -27.36 -49.71 11.53
CA ASN A 6 -27.08 -48.63 10.59
C ASN A 6 -25.82 -49.02 9.78
N PRO A 7 -25.88 -49.16 8.43
CA PRO A 7 -24.77 -49.65 7.63
C PRO A 7 -23.72 -48.57 7.30
N PHE A 8 -23.91 -47.35 7.80
CA PHE A 8 -22.94 -46.27 7.65
C PHE A 8 -21.95 -46.34 8.81
N GLY A 9 -21.03 -47.30 8.69
CA GLY A 9 -19.83 -47.33 9.51
C GLY A 9 -19.09 -46.01 9.41
N ASP A 10 -18.68 -45.51 10.57
CA ASP A 10 -17.73 -44.44 10.78
C ASP A 10 -16.49 -44.68 9.92
N SER A 11 -16.49 -44.15 8.70
CA SER A 11 -15.26 -43.97 7.94
C SER A 11 -14.60 -42.73 8.52
N PRO A 12 -13.44 -42.85 9.19
CA PRO A 12 -12.69 -41.67 9.56
C PRO A 12 -12.34 -40.97 8.26
N SER A 13 -12.84 -39.75 8.08
CA SER A 13 -12.42 -38.86 7.00
C SER A 13 -10.90 -38.80 7.03
N ARG A 14 -10.25 -39.54 6.11
CA ARG A 14 -8.87 -39.30 5.71
C ARG A 14 -8.87 -37.87 5.18
N MET A 15 -8.51 -36.92 6.04
CA MET A 15 -8.13 -35.59 5.57
C MET A 15 -6.95 -35.83 4.65
N ASP A 16 -7.16 -35.53 3.38
CA ASP A 16 -6.14 -35.54 2.35
C ASP A 16 -5.09 -34.49 2.77
N VAL A 17 -3.97 -34.94 3.34
CA VAL A 17 -2.85 -34.10 3.80
C VAL A 17 -2.13 -33.44 2.61
N GLY A 18 -2.58 -33.70 1.38
CA GLY A 18 -2.01 -33.16 0.14
C GLY A 18 -2.42 -31.74 -0.22
N ASP A 19 -3.43 -31.14 0.44
CA ASP A 19 -4.01 -29.85 0.04
C ASP A 19 -3.63 -28.67 0.96
N GLU A 20 -2.66 -28.85 1.86
CA GLU A 20 -2.15 -27.70 2.63
C GLU A 20 -1.30 -26.81 1.71
N PRO A 21 -1.66 -25.53 1.51
CA PRO A 21 -0.96 -24.67 0.59
C PRO A 21 0.49 -24.50 1.04
N LEU A 22 1.42 -24.80 0.13
CA LEU A 22 2.86 -24.63 0.38
C LEU A 22 3.14 -23.23 0.95
N PRO A 23 4.00 -23.12 1.97
CA PRO A 23 4.36 -21.82 2.52
C PRO A 23 5.00 -20.96 1.42
N PRO A 24 4.81 -19.63 1.48
CA PRO A 24 5.42 -18.73 0.50
C PRO A 24 6.95 -18.85 0.57
N PRO A 25 7.67 -18.67 -0.56
CA PRO A 25 9.12 -18.60 -0.55
C PRO A 25 9.63 -17.56 0.47
N ALA A 26 10.78 -17.80 1.12
CA ALA A 26 11.29 -16.98 2.22
C ALA A 26 11.31 -15.47 1.92
N HIS A 27 11.84 -15.07 0.76
CA HIS A 27 11.87 -13.66 0.34
C HIS A 27 10.48 -13.02 0.13
N VAL A 28 9.43 -13.82 -0.10
CA VAL A 28 8.03 -13.34 -0.13
C VAL A 28 7.49 -13.26 1.29
N ALA A 29 7.80 -14.24 2.14
CA ALA A 29 7.40 -14.25 3.54
C ALA A 29 7.93 -13.01 4.29
N ASP A 30 9.20 -12.65 4.05
CA ASP A 30 9.85 -11.47 4.66
C ASP A 30 9.22 -10.14 4.22
N ALA A 31 8.55 -10.11 3.07
CA ALA A 31 7.87 -8.93 2.55
C ALA A 31 6.44 -8.77 3.09
N ILE A 32 5.86 -9.80 3.74
CA ILE A 32 4.51 -9.76 4.28
C ILE A 32 4.56 -9.09 5.66
N PRO A 33 3.86 -7.96 5.88
CA PRO A 33 3.81 -7.32 7.18
C PRO A 33 3.23 -8.23 8.25
N ASP A 34 3.74 -8.09 9.47
CA ASP A 34 3.30 -8.90 10.58
C ASP A 34 1.98 -8.40 11.20
N PHE A 35 0.89 -8.67 10.47
CA PHE A 35 -0.43 -8.06 10.70
C PHE A 35 -0.98 -8.30 12.10
N HIS A 36 -0.61 -9.39 12.78
CA HIS A 36 -1.11 -9.70 14.11
C HIS A 36 -0.63 -8.71 15.18
N THR A 37 0.47 -8.00 14.92
CA THR A 37 0.99 -6.96 15.83
C THR A 37 0.41 -5.57 15.55
N HIS A 38 -0.40 -5.42 14.50
CA HIS A 38 -1.05 -4.17 14.13
C HIS A 38 -2.25 -3.87 15.03
N GLY A 39 -2.56 -2.59 15.21
CA GLY A 39 -3.72 -2.19 15.99
C GLY A 39 -3.56 -0.85 16.70
N GLU A 40 -4.42 -0.65 17.70
CA GLU A 40 -4.48 0.59 18.47
C GLU A 40 -3.20 0.84 19.26
N GLN A 41 -2.56 -0.21 19.78
CA GLN A 41 -1.28 -0.16 20.50
C GLN A 41 -0.12 0.36 19.64
N ARG A 42 -0.26 0.33 18.31
CA ARG A 42 0.71 0.91 17.37
C ARG A 42 0.34 2.35 16.96
N CYS A 43 -0.91 2.77 17.20
CA CYS A 43 -1.33 4.16 17.08
C CYS A 43 -0.68 4.97 18.22
N GLY A 44 -0.18 6.19 17.97
CA GLY A 44 0.63 6.91 18.97
C GLY A 44 2.13 6.81 18.77
N ASN A 45 2.61 5.74 18.15
CA ASN A 45 4.02 5.44 17.98
C ASN A 45 4.50 5.55 16.52
N HIS A 46 3.62 5.97 15.60
CA HIS A 46 4.01 6.26 14.22
C HIS A 46 4.54 7.69 14.14
N ARG A 47 5.71 7.86 13.50
CA ARG A 47 6.30 9.18 13.30
C ARG A 47 5.38 9.97 12.38
N HIS A 48 4.75 11.01 12.90
CA HIS A 48 4.08 11.99 12.07
C HIS A 48 5.11 12.56 11.08
N ASP A 49 4.78 12.60 9.78
CA ASP A 49 5.65 13.29 8.82
C ASP A 49 5.34 14.79 8.86
N LEU A 50 5.65 15.38 10.02
CA LEU A 50 5.52 16.81 10.30
C LEU A 50 6.48 17.66 9.45
N LYS A 51 7.28 17.04 8.57
CA LYS A 51 8.04 17.76 7.55
C LYS A 51 7.12 18.52 6.60
N SER A 52 5.88 18.06 6.43
CA SER A 52 4.86 18.89 5.82
C SER A 52 4.48 19.99 6.81
N LYS A 53 4.52 21.26 6.38
CA LYS A 53 4.10 22.48 7.11
C LYS A 53 2.69 22.43 7.73
N ASN A 54 2.01 21.29 7.68
CA ASN A 54 0.66 21.05 8.15
C ASN A 54 0.55 21.18 9.68
N PHE A 55 1.58 20.78 10.44
CA PHE A 55 1.55 20.95 11.90
C PHE A 55 1.83 22.39 12.34
N GLU A 56 2.77 23.10 11.70
CA GLU A 56 2.93 24.54 11.90
C GLU A 56 1.65 25.30 11.54
N LYS A 57 1.02 24.99 10.39
CA LYS A 57 -0.30 25.55 10.03
C LYS A 57 -1.37 25.23 11.06
N TYR A 58 -1.30 24.06 11.67
CA TYR A 58 -2.23 23.63 12.70
C TYR A 58 -2.02 24.41 14.00
N LEU A 59 -0.77 24.54 14.47
CA LEU A 59 -0.40 25.36 15.62
C LEU A 59 -0.81 26.83 15.43
N GLN A 60 -0.56 27.38 14.24
CA GLN A 60 -1.01 28.73 13.89
C GLN A 60 -2.53 28.89 13.96
N ARG A 61 -3.30 27.86 13.59
CA ARG A 61 -4.76 27.92 13.55
C ARG A 61 -5.42 27.74 14.91
N TYR A 62 -4.82 26.96 15.81
CA TYR A 62 -5.45 26.56 17.07
C TYR A 62 -4.72 27.03 18.34
N GLY A 63 -3.56 27.70 18.20
CA GLY A 63 -2.81 28.32 19.28
C GLY A 63 -1.91 27.36 20.06
N GLU A 64 -0.92 27.93 20.76
CA GLU A 64 -0.07 27.23 21.73
C GLU A 64 -0.86 27.05 23.04
N THR A 65 -1.15 25.82 23.42
CA THR A 65 -1.66 25.50 24.77
C THR A 65 -0.84 24.33 25.34
N GLU A 66 -0.97 24.00 26.61
CA GLU A 66 -0.02 23.09 27.28
C GLU A 66 0.03 21.66 26.69
N PRO A 67 1.24 21.10 26.50
CA PRO A 67 1.50 19.89 25.69
C PRO A 67 0.88 18.59 26.21
N ALA A 68 0.46 18.53 27.48
CA ALA A 68 -0.02 17.29 28.11
C ALA A 68 -1.45 16.87 27.70
N THR A 69 -2.25 17.77 27.12
CA THR A 69 -3.67 17.54 26.84
C THR A 69 -4.11 17.94 25.42
N TRP A 70 -3.20 17.97 24.44
CA TRP A 70 -3.55 18.36 23.06
C TRP A 70 -4.54 17.38 22.46
N LYS A 71 -5.82 17.77 22.50
CA LYS A 71 -6.89 17.10 21.79
C LYS A 71 -7.25 17.88 20.54
N VAL A 72 -6.94 17.27 19.40
CA VAL A 72 -7.16 17.80 18.05
C VAL A 72 -8.49 17.25 17.52
N PRO A 73 -9.38 18.08 16.95
CA PRO A 73 -10.57 17.58 16.30
C PRO A 73 -10.20 16.86 15.01
N CYS A 74 -10.73 15.64 14.83
CA CYS A 74 -10.67 14.97 13.54
C CYS A 74 -11.42 15.79 12.47
N SER A 75 -10.81 16.00 11.30
CA SER A 75 -11.43 16.75 10.19
C SER A 75 -12.72 16.12 9.67
N ASN A 76 -12.92 14.81 9.88
CA ASN A 76 -14.08 14.07 9.35
C ASN A 76 -15.22 13.89 10.36
N CYS A 77 -14.92 13.47 11.59
CA CYS A 77 -15.95 13.21 12.61
C CYS A 77 -16.00 14.25 13.74
N HIS A 78 -15.11 15.23 13.74
CA HIS A 78 -14.94 16.26 14.78
C HIS A 78 -14.66 15.76 16.20
N HIS A 79 -14.56 14.44 16.40
CA HIS A 79 -14.15 13.86 17.67
C HIS A 79 -12.73 14.32 18.03
N ARG A 80 -12.55 14.76 19.29
CA ARG A 80 -11.28 15.31 19.77
C ARG A 80 -10.40 14.18 20.31
N VAL A 81 -9.32 13.88 19.58
CA VAL A 81 -8.37 12.81 19.91
C VAL A 81 -7.02 13.38 20.32
N LYS A 82 -6.24 12.62 21.09
CA LYS A 82 -4.88 13.03 21.45
C LYS A 82 -4.05 13.24 20.19
N LEU A 83 -3.12 14.21 20.21
CA LEU A 83 -2.27 14.51 19.06
C LEU A 83 -1.54 13.27 18.53
N ASN A 84 -1.00 12.43 19.41
CA ASN A 84 -0.31 11.21 18.99
C ASN A 84 -1.24 10.17 18.32
N GLN A 85 -2.57 10.31 18.45
CA GLN A 85 -3.57 9.42 17.84
C GLN A 85 -4.16 9.97 16.53
N VAL A 86 -3.66 11.10 16.02
CA VAL A 86 -4.07 11.64 14.72
C VAL A 86 -3.19 11.16 13.58
N HIS A 87 -3.76 11.10 12.37
CA HIS A 87 -3.07 10.71 11.15
C HIS A 87 -3.17 11.86 10.14
N ASP A 88 -2.02 12.33 9.70
CA ASP A 88 -1.86 13.41 8.73
C ASP A 88 -1.91 12.87 7.30
N LEU A 89 -2.97 13.21 6.57
CA LEU A 89 -3.06 12.87 5.15
C LEU A 89 -2.22 13.85 4.32
N PRO A 90 -1.67 13.43 3.17
CA PRO A 90 -0.90 14.32 2.28
C PRO A 90 -1.67 15.56 1.79
N CYS A 91 -3.00 15.53 1.77
CA CYS A 91 -3.84 16.69 1.45
C CYS A 91 -3.90 17.74 2.57
N GLY A 92 -3.37 17.45 3.77
CA GLY A 92 -3.42 18.31 4.95
C GLY A 92 -4.59 18.03 5.90
N GLU A 93 -5.47 17.07 5.59
CA GLU A 93 -6.50 16.61 6.52
C GLU A 93 -5.90 15.82 7.68
N ILE A 94 -6.49 15.96 8.86
CA ILE A 94 -6.08 15.26 10.08
C ILE A 94 -7.22 14.35 10.52
N ILE A 95 -7.00 13.04 10.52
CA ILE A 95 -8.04 12.05 10.85
C ILE A 95 -7.72 11.22 12.08
N CYS A 96 -8.74 10.90 12.87
CA CYS A 96 -8.59 9.94 13.96
C CYS A 96 -8.48 8.51 13.42
N ARG A 97 -8.02 7.59 14.26
CA ARG A 97 -7.93 6.16 13.93
C ARG A 97 -9.25 5.58 13.41
N ASN A 98 -10.39 5.94 14.00
CA ASN A 98 -11.69 5.39 13.56
C ASN A 98 -12.02 5.84 12.13
N CYS A 99 -11.78 7.10 11.78
CA CYS A 99 -11.97 7.57 10.40
C CYS A 99 -10.94 6.97 9.45
N LEU A 100 -9.71 6.71 9.89
CA LEU A 100 -8.71 5.96 9.11
C LEU A 100 -9.22 4.54 8.77
N MET A 101 -9.79 3.85 9.76
CA MET A 101 -10.37 2.51 9.58
C MET A 101 -11.52 2.50 8.57
N VAL A 102 -12.42 3.49 8.67
CA VAL A 102 -13.52 3.66 7.71
C VAL A 102 -12.98 3.92 6.30
N ARG A 103 -11.98 4.78 6.14
CA ARG A 103 -11.37 5.03 4.83
C ARG A 103 -10.72 3.78 4.25
N ALA A 104 -9.95 3.04 5.04
CA ALA A 104 -9.33 1.78 4.61
C ALA A 104 -10.37 0.70 4.26
N PHE A 105 -11.47 0.63 5.00
CA PHE A 105 -12.58 -0.25 4.68
C PHE A 105 -13.26 0.14 3.35
N ASN A 106 -13.49 1.44 3.12
CA ASN A 106 -14.07 1.94 1.89
C ASN A 106 -13.19 1.65 0.66
N VAL A 107 -11.86 1.51 0.82
CA VAL A 107 -10.99 1.07 -0.29
C VAL A 107 -11.44 -0.28 -0.83
N LYS A 108 -11.72 -1.25 0.05
CA LYS A 108 -12.22 -2.57 -0.35
C LYS A 108 -13.55 -2.45 -1.10
N LEU A 109 -14.50 -1.70 -0.54
CA LEU A 109 -15.81 -1.52 -1.16
C LEU A 109 -15.72 -0.85 -2.54
N ASN A 110 -14.85 0.14 -2.68
CA ASN A 110 -14.63 0.83 -3.94
C ASN A 110 -13.97 -0.08 -4.98
N ILE A 111 -13.00 -0.92 -4.59
CA ILE A 111 -12.40 -1.91 -5.50
C ILE A 111 -13.44 -2.93 -5.96
N GLU A 112 -14.30 -3.41 -5.08
CA GLU A 112 -15.38 -4.34 -5.43
C GLU A 112 -16.39 -3.69 -6.37
N LYS A 113 -16.78 -2.44 -6.10
CA LYS A 113 -17.70 -1.65 -6.92
C LYS A 113 -17.14 -1.34 -8.31
N HIS A 114 -15.88 -0.95 -8.41
CA HIS A 114 -15.22 -0.48 -9.64
C HIS A 114 -14.31 -1.54 -10.26
N ARG A 115 -14.55 -2.83 -9.99
CA ARG A 115 -13.66 -3.93 -10.38
C ARG A 115 -13.33 -3.94 -11.87
N GLU A 116 -14.34 -3.78 -12.73
CA GLU A 116 -14.18 -3.83 -14.18
C GLU A 116 -13.35 -2.64 -14.71
N GLU A 117 -13.66 -1.44 -14.24
CA GLU A 117 -12.93 -0.21 -14.60
C GLU A 117 -11.47 -0.27 -14.14
N ILE A 118 -11.22 -0.75 -12.93
CA ILE A 118 -9.86 -0.97 -12.40
C ILE A 118 -9.11 -1.98 -13.27
N GLU A 119 -9.77 -3.03 -13.74
CA GLU A 119 -9.14 -4.04 -14.60
C GLU A 119 -8.80 -3.49 -16.00
N VAL A 120 -9.66 -2.64 -16.56
CA VAL A 120 -9.37 -1.91 -17.81
C VAL A 120 -8.11 -1.05 -17.65
N GLU A 121 -8.02 -0.30 -16.54
CA GLU A 121 -6.86 0.54 -16.24
C GLU A 121 -5.59 -0.28 -16.00
N ARG A 122 -5.68 -1.42 -15.30
CA ARG A 122 -4.56 -2.36 -15.13
C ARG A 122 -4.04 -2.86 -16.47
N ASN A 123 -4.94 -3.27 -17.36
CA ASN A 123 -4.58 -3.73 -18.70
C ASN A 123 -3.97 -2.61 -19.55
N ALA A 124 -4.46 -1.38 -19.43
CA ALA A 124 -3.84 -0.21 -20.05
C ALA A 124 -2.41 0.03 -19.53
N ARG A 125 -2.21 -0.02 -18.21
CA ARG A 125 -0.89 0.14 -17.57
C ARG A 125 0.08 -0.96 -17.99
N TRP A 126 -0.37 -2.22 -18.02
CA TRP A 126 0.42 -3.35 -18.45
C TRP A 126 0.90 -3.19 -19.90
N ARG A 127 0.01 -2.81 -20.82
CA ARG A 127 0.38 -2.55 -22.22
C ARG A 127 1.44 -1.47 -22.36
N ILE A 128 1.37 -0.40 -21.57
CA ILE A 128 2.38 0.67 -21.57
C ILE A 128 3.73 0.15 -21.06
N ASN A 129 3.73 -0.58 -19.94
CA ASN A 129 4.95 -1.14 -19.37
C ASN A 129 5.62 -2.15 -20.33
N MET A 130 4.82 -2.98 -21.01
CA MET A 130 5.33 -3.90 -22.03
C MET A 130 5.94 -3.16 -23.22
N ARG A 131 5.33 -2.06 -23.65
CA ARG A 131 5.90 -1.21 -24.72
C ARG A 131 7.26 -0.62 -24.32
N PHE A 132 7.39 -0.20 -23.06
CA PHE A 132 8.64 0.32 -22.51
C PHE A 132 9.75 -0.75 -22.49
N ARG A 133 9.42 -1.97 -22.06
CA ARG A 133 10.37 -3.10 -22.04
C ARG A 133 10.82 -3.52 -23.44
N ARG A 134 9.91 -3.52 -24.42
CA ARG A 134 10.19 -3.96 -25.80
C ARG A 134 10.92 -2.94 -26.65
N ASN A 135 10.95 -1.66 -26.26
CA ASN A 135 11.64 -0.63 -27.02
C ASN A 135 12.60 0.16 -26.11
N PRO A 136 13.82 -0.35 -25.89
CA PRO A 136 14.81 0.32 -25.05
C PRO A 136 15.34 1.63 -25.65
N ASN A 137 15.18 1.85 -26.97
CA ASN A 137 15.74 2.99 -27.70
C ASN A 137 14.77 4.18 -27.82
N MET A 138 13.85 4.34 -26.86
CA MET A 138 12.91 5.47 -26.86
C MET A 138 13.62 6.80 -26.65
N THR A 139 13.22 7.81 -27.44
CA THR A 139 13.69 9.19 -27.28
C THR A 139 13.21 9.77 -25.94
N ALA A 140 13.86 10.84 -25.47
CA ALA A 140 13.48 11.51 -24.22
C ALA A 140 12.00 11.95 -24.20
N ASN A 141 11.50 12.49 -25.32
CA ASN A 141 10.10 12.91 -25.45
C ASN A 141 9.13 11.72 -25.39
N GLN A 142 9.48 10.60 -26.01
CA GLN A 142 8.67 9.38 -25.94
C GLN A 142 8.64 8.81 -24.51
N ARG A 143 9.78 8.80 -23.80
CA ARG A 143 9.84 8.39 -22.39
C ARG A 143 8.97 9.30 -21.52
N LYS A 144 9.05 10.62 -21.70
CA LYS A 144 8.22 11.58 -20.96
C LYS A 144 6.72 11.34 -21.18
N ALA A 145 6.29 11.11 -22.43
CA ALA A 145 4.89 10.82 -22.75
C ALA A 145 4.42 9.51 -22.10
N VAL A 146 5.25 8.46 -22.08
CA VAL A 146 4.96 7.20 -21.41
C VAL A 146 4.81 7.39 -19.89
N VAL A 147 5.73 8.11 -19.25
CA VAL A 147 5.68 8.39 -17.82
C VAL A 147 4.41 9.17 -17.46
N GLN A 148 4.08 10.20 -18.22
CA GLN A 148 2.85 10.99 -18.02
C GLN A 148 1.58 10.13 -18.16
N LYS A 149 1.52 9.27 -19.19
CA LYS A 149 0.38 8.37 -19.39
C LYS A 149 0.26 7.35 -18.26
N ASN A 150 1.36 6.78 -17.79
CA ASN A 150 1.38 5.85 -16.65
C ASN A 150 0.92 6.55 -15.36
N ALA A 151 1.37 7.79 -15.12
CA ALA A 151 0.95 8.59 -13.98
C ALA A 151 -0.56 8.89 -14.01
N ALA A 152 -1.12 9.19 -15.19
CA ALA A 152 -2.56 9.40 -15.35
C ALA A 152 -3.38 8.14 -15.03
N ILE A 153 -2.97 6.98 -15.58
CA ILE A 153 -3.61 5.68 -15.30
C ILE A 153 -3.52 5.34 -13.80
N ARG A 154 -2.33 5.51 -13.20
CA ARG A 154 -2.16 5.30 -11.76
C ARG A 154 -3.11 6.18 -10.95
N ARG A 155 -3.23 7.47 -11.30
CA ARG A 155 -4.15 8.38 -10.63
C ARG A 155 -5.60 7.91 -10.76
N ASN A 156 -6.02 7.48 -11.95
CA ASN A 156 -7.38 6.98 -12.15
C ASN A 156 -7.64 5.72 -11.31
N MET A 157 -6.70 4.77 -11.30
CA MET A 157 -6.80 3.57 -10.45
C MET A 157 -6.92 3.91 -8.96
N LEU A 158 -6.12 4.86 -8.47
CA LEU A 158 -6.19 5.29 -7.07
C LEU A 158 -7.53 5.98 -6.76
N HIS A 159 -8.06 6.77 -7.70
CA HIS A 159 -9.37 7.40 -7.57
C HIS A 159 -10.47 6.34 -7.46
N LEU A 160 -10.50 5.39 -8.40
CA LEU A 160 -11.47 4.28 -8.42
C LEU A 160 -11.38 3.40 -7.18
N ALA A 161 -10.17 3.17 -6.65
CA ALA A 161 -9.97 2.41 -5.42
C ALA A 161 -10.30 3.20 -4.15
N GLY A 162 -10.69 4.47 -4.24
CA GLY A 162 -10.93 5.32 -3.07
C GLY A 162 -9.68 5.61 -2.25
N LEU A 163 -8.50 5.61 -2.88
CA LEU A 163 -7.19 5.91 -2.28
C LEU A 163 -6.80 7.39 -2.43
N MET A 164 -7.69 8.25 -2.91
CA MET A 164 -7.44 9.68 -3.10
C MET A 164 -8.28 10.56 -2.17
N CYS A 165 -7.72 11.72 -1.81
CA CYS A 165 -8.39 12.79 -1.09
C CYS A 165 -7.89 14.13 -1.63
N CYS A 166 -8.80 15.08 -1.91
CA CYS A 166 -8.45 16.39 -2.48
C CYS A 166 -7.55 16.33 -3.73
N GLY A 167 -7.71 15.28 -4.57
CA GLY A 167 -6.91 15.09 -5.77
C GLY A 167 -5.49 14.54 -5.55
N VAL A 168 -5.11 14.18 -4.32
CA VAL A 168 -3.82 13.57 -4.00
C VAL A 168 -3.99 12.15 -3.43
N ASP A 169 -2.95 11.31 -3.59
CA ASP A 169 -2.87 9.99 -2.97
C ASP A 169 -2.87 10.13 -1.44
N MET A 170 -3.79 9.45 -0.75
CA MET A 170 -3.89 9.48 0.71
C MET A 170 -2.71 8.78 1.39
N GLN A 171 -1.97 7.93 0.66
CA GLN A 171 -0.86 7.14 1.17
C GLN A 171 -1.23 6.34 2.43
N LEU A 172 -2.44 5.75 2.45
CA LEU A 172 -2.94 4.99 3.60
C LEU A 172 -2.01 3.85 4.03
N GLY A 173 -1.13 3.39 3.13
CA GLY A 173 -0.08 2.41 3.39
C GLY A 173 0.82 2.78 4.58
N ARG A 174 1.09 4.07 4.79
CA ARG A 174 1.90 4.59 5.89
C ARG A 174 1.29 4.32 7.27
N PHE A 175 -0.02 4.04 7.33
CA PHE A 175 -0.77 3.86 8.56
C PHE A 175 -1.30 2.43 8.74
N ILE A 176 -0.86 1.47 7.90
CA ILE A 176 -1.30 0.07 7.96
C ILE A 176 -1.12 -0.52 9.37
N SER A 177 -0.02 -0.20 10.05
CA SER A 177 0.27 -0.70 11.41
C SER A 177 -0.70 -0.21 12.47
N CYS A 178 -1.36 0.94 12.26
CA CYS A 178 -2.34 1.52 13.19
C CYS A 178 -3.72 0.86 13.06
N MET A 179 -3.96 0.14 11.96
CA MET A 179 -5.26 -0.46 11.66
C MET A 179 -5.43 -1.81 12.34
N ALA A 180 -6.67 -2.27 12.50
CA ALA A 180 -6.90 -3.64 12.95
C ALA A 180 -6.32 -4.65 11.94
N PRO A 181 -5.83 -5.82 12.38
CA PRO A 181 -5.13 -6.79 11.53
C PRO A 181 -5.85 -7.08 10.21
N LYS A 182 -7.16 -7.39 10.27
CA LYS A 182 -7.99 -7.67 9.08
C LYS A 182 -8.05 -6.52 8.08
N ILE A 183 -8.19 -5.28 8.55
CA ILE A 183 -8.26 -4.10 7.68
C ILE A 183 -6.89 -3.78 7.10
N SER A 184 -5.84 -3.88 7.92
CA SER A 184 -4.46 -3.67 7.50
C SER A 184 -4.05 -4.63 6.38
N ARG A 185 -4.40 -5.92 6.48
CA ARG A 185 -4.18 -6.94 5.45
C ARG A 185 -4.93 -6.61 4.16
N ASN A 186 -6.22 -6.29 4.26
CA ASN A 186 -7.04 -5.96 3.08
C ASN A 186 -6.49 -4.74 2.35
N LEU A 187 -6.09 -3.71 3.10
CA LEU A 187 -5.51 -2.52 2.52
C LEU A 187 -4.13 -2.79 1.90
N TRP A 188 -3.27 -3.58 2.55
CA TRP A 188 -1.98 -3.97 1.99
C TRP A 188 -2.13 -4.65 0.62
N LEU A 189 -3.04 -5.63 0.53
CA LEU A 189 -3.39 -6.30 -0.74
C LEU A 189 -3.97 -5.34 -1.79
N ALA A 190 -4.62 -4.26 -1.34
CA ALA A 190 -5.22 -3.25 -2.21
C ALA A 190 -4.24 -2.15 -2.66
N ILE A 191 -3.16 -1.90 -1.92
CA ILE A 191 -2.12 -0.90 -2.26
C ILE A 191 -1.05 -1.56 -3.11
N ASP A 192 -0.58 -2.73 -2.70
CA ASP A 192 0.26 -3.60 -3.49
C ASP A 192 -0.61 -4.37 -4.48
N LEU A 193 -1.37 -3.65 -5.33
CA LEU A 193 -2.00 -4.27 -6.50
C LEU A 193 -0.86 -4.80 -7.37
N PRO A 194 -0.53 -6.11 -7.30
CA PRO A 194 0.42 -6.63 -8.24
C PRO A 194 -0.29 -6.58 -9.59
N PRO A 195 0.43 -6.41 -10.70
CA PRO A 195 -0.11 -6.87 -11.96
C PRO A 195 -0.49 -8.34 -11.73
N LEU A 196 -1.79 -8.68 -11.83
CA LEU A 196 -2.26 -10.07 -11.74
C LEU A 196 -1.55 -10.98 -12.78
N ALA A 197 -0.79 -10.40 -13.70
CA ALA A 197 0.13 -11.04 -14.64
C ALA A 197 1.38 -11.72 -14.04
N LEU A 198 1.67 -11.62 -12.73
CA LEU A 198 2.86 -12.26 -12.13
C LEU A 198 2.61 -13.62 -11.46
N ARG A 199 1.38 -14.18 -11.50
CA ARG A 199 1.18 -15.57 -11.05
C ARG A 199 1.68 -16.63 -12.03
N ASN A 200 2.04 -16.27 -13.27
CA ASN A 200 2.41 -17.23 -14.33
C ASN A 200 3.66 -16.85 -15.16
N LEU A 201 4.58 -16.02 -14.65
CA LEU A 201 5.83 -15.73 -15.37
C LEU A 201 7.01 -16.52 -14.77
N PRO A 202 7.74 -17.33 -15.56
CA PRO A 202 8.95 -17.99 -15.10
C PRO A 202 10.01 -16.95 -14.71
N ARG A 203 10.73 -17.29 -13.64
CA ARG A 203 11.51 -16.41 -12.78
C ARG A 203 12.95 -16.21 -13.24
N GLU A 204 13.20 -16.19 -14.54
CA GLU A 204 14.57 -16.29 -15.08
C GLU A 204 15.24 -14.96 -15.46
N LEU A 205 14.74 -13.79 -14.99
CA LEU A 205 15.34 -12.50 -15.37
C LEU A 205 15.67 -11.57 -14.21
N ASP A 206 16.16 -12.13 -13.10
CA ASP A 206 17.05 -11.40 -12.18
C ASP A 206 18.51 -11.71 -12.57
N GLY A 207 18.88 -11.23 -13.75
CA GLY A 207 20.26 -11.26 -14.24
C GLY A 207 20.92 -9.89 -14.03
N GLY A 208 21.78 -9.83 -13.02
CA GLY A 208 22.85 -8.87 -12.75
C GLY A 208 22.87 -7.54 -13.50
N PHE A 209 22.59 -6.45 -12.78
CA PHE A 209 23.20 -5.16 -13.08
C PHE A 209 24.43 -5.02 -12.18
N ASP A 210 25.54 -5.64 -12.62
CA ASP A 210 26.86 -5.35 -12.04
C ASP A 210 27.24 -3.92 -12.42
N GLU A 211 27.42 -3.12 -11.38
CA GLU A 211 27.93 -1.77 -11.41
C GLU A 211 29.44 -1.82 -11.73
N GLN A 212 29.80 -1.85 -13.01
CA GLN A 212 31.19 -1.64 -13.42
C GLN A 212 31.54 -0.15 -13.37
N VAL A 213 32.15 0.21 -12.25
CA VAL A 213 33.00 1.39 -12.05
C VAL A 213 34.24 1.28 -12.95
N SER A 214 34.39 2.18 -13.91
CA SER A 214 35.62 2.45 -14.68
C SER A 214 35.39 3.73 -15.51
N GLY A 215 36.16 4.81 -15.44
CA GLY A 215 37.40 5.04 -14.73
C GLY A 215 37.92 6.46 -14.94
N ARG A 216 38.98 6.75 -14.18
CA ARG A 216 40.10 7.69 -14.37
C ARG A 216 39.91 8.89 -15.32
N SER A 217 40.04 10.07 -14.74
CA SER A 217 40.72 11.21 -15.36
C SER A 217 41.71 11.79 -14.34
N ASP A 218 42.97 11.86 -14.75
CA ASP A 218 44.18 12.19 -13.99
C ASP A 218 44.18 13.60 -13.36
N PRO A 219 45.02 13.84 -12.33
CA PRO A 219 45.21 15.17 -11.76
C PRO A 219 46.12 16.03 -12.67
N VAL A 220 45.67 17.25 -12.95
CA VAL A 220 46.49 18.32 -13.53
C VAL A 220 47.39 18.89 -12.41
N PRO A 221 48.72 18.92 -12.57
CA PRO A 221 49.60 19.72 -11.72
C PRO A 221 49.81 21.11 -12.36
N ILE A 222 50.46 21.99 -11.58
CA ILE A 222 51.01 23.33 -11.87
C ILE A 222 50.31 24.38 -10.99
N LEU A 223 50.98 25.24 -10.23
CA LEU A 223 52.31 25.37 -9.61
C LEU A 223 52.22 26.76 -8.93
N ALA A 224 52.88 26.91 -7.78
CA ALA A 224 53.36 28.15 -7.13
C ALA A 224 52.38 29.33 -7.00
#